data_AF-A0A8C5RDZ5-F1
#
_entry.id   AF-A0A8C5RDZ5-F1
#
_cell.length_a   1.000
_cell.length_b   1.000
_cell.length_c   1.000
_cell.angle_alpha   90.00
_cell.angle_beta   90.00
_cell.angle_gamma   90.00
#
_symmetry.space_group_name_H-M   'P 1'
#
loop_
_entity.id
_entity.type
_entity.pdbx_description
1 polymer ?
#
loop_
_entity_poly.entity_id
_entity_poly.type
_entity_poly.pdbx_seq_one_letter_code
_entity_poly.pdbx_strand_id
1 'polypeptide(L)'
;LKQSHYQKTLALDKYIAAVFEHAVILPEFTEKPVSPEEALKLMNQNIDILEDAIQKAAKQGAHIIVTPEDAMYGFFFTRETIYPYLEDIPDPQVNWIPCTDPERYLVLCLADLAKGLGQNEYSKHLDGRYQDISLL
;
A
#
# COMPACT_ATOMS: atom_id res chain seq x y z
N LEU A 1 47.08 -1.66 -13.14
CA LEU A 1 45.81 -2.28 -13.58
C LEU A 1 44.93 -2.44 -12.35
N LYS A 2 43.92 -1.58 -12.17
CA LYS A 2 43.03 -1.62 -11.00
C LYS A 2 42.06 -2.79 -11.19
N GLN A 3 42.13 -3.78 -10.31
CA GLN A 3 41.21 -4.90 -10.26
C GLN A 3 39.87 -4.35 -9.76
N SER A 4 38.90 -4.23 -10.67
CA SER A 4 37.52 -3.91 -10.30
C SER A 4 36.98 -5.05 -9.45
N HIS A 5 36.58 -4.75 -8.22
CA HIS A 5 35.85 -5.67 -7.35
C HIS A 5 34.56 -6.11 -8.05
N TYR A 6 34.58 -7.27 -8.70
CA TYR A 6 33.41 -7.93 -9.22
C TYR A 6 32.61 -8.45 -8.03
N GLN A 7 31.61 -7.69 -7.57
CA GLN A 7 30.60 -8.21 -6.64
C GLN A 7 29.77 -9.23 -7.40
N LYS A 8 30.12 -10.51 -7.25
CA LYS A 8 29.32 -11.63 -7.73
C LYS A 8 28.02 -11.63 -6.95
N THR A 9 26.96 -11.09 -7.53
CA THR A 9 25.60 -11.28 -7.02
C THR A 9 25.30 -12.77 -7.09
N LEU A 10 25.03 -13.39 -5.94
CA LEU A 10 24.55 -14.76 -5.88
C LEU A 10 23.06 -14.70 -6.22
N ALA A 11 22.71 -15.00 -7.47
CA ALA A 11 21.33 -15.22 -7.85
C ALA A 11 20.83 -16.47 -7.11
N LEU A 12 19.64 -16.38 -6.49
CA LEU A 12 18.98 -17.55 -5.92
C LEU A 12 18.34 -18.36 -7.06
N ASP A 13 18.48 -19.68 -7.01
CA ASP A 13 17.88 -20.58 -8.01
C ASP A 13 16.35 -20.72 -7.85
N LYS A 14 15.81 -20.35 -6.69
CA LYS A 14 14.38 -20.43 -6.33
C LYS A 14 13.99 -19.26 -5.43
N TYR A 15 12.72 -18.89 -5.46
CA TYR A 15 12.10 -17.97 -4.51
C TYR A 15 10.70 -18.49 -4.14
N ILE A 16 10.15 -17.96 -3.05
CA ILE A 16 8.78 -18.25 -2.58
C ILE A 16 7.94 -17.04 -2.92
N ALA A 17 6.82 -17.24 -3.64
CA ALA A 17 5.86 -16.19 -3.92
C ALA A 17 4.65 -16.31 -2.98
N ALA A 18 3.97 -15.20 -2.74
CA ALA A 18 2.68 -15.19 -2.06
C ALA A 18 1.65 -14.41 -2.88
N VAL A 19 0.39 -14.81 -2.78
CA VAL A 19 -0.75 -14.05 -3.28
C VAL A 19 -1.79 -13.93 -2.18
N PHE A 20 -2.45 -12.77 -2.11
CA PHE A 20 -3.52 -12.52 -1.16
C PHE A 20 -4.81 -12.17 -1.89
N GLU A 21 -5.85 -12.97 -1.69
CA GLU A 21 -7.19 -12.63 -2.13
C GLU A 21 -7.83 -11.72 -1.07
N HIS A 22 -8.17 -10.49 -1.46
CA HIS A 22 -8.63 -9.45 -0.54
C HIS A 22 -10.13 -9.22 -0.65
N ALA A 23 -10.86 -9.39 0.46
CA ALA A 23 -12.23 -8.91 0.59
C ALA A 23 -12.25 -7.38 0.81
N VAL A 24 -12.16 -6.63 -0.28
CA VAL A 24 -12.04 -5.16 -0.29
C VAL A 24 -13.17 -4.48 0.50
N ILE A 25 -12.79 -3.56 1.39
CA ILE A 25 -13.72 -2.61 2.00
C ILE A 25 -14.03 -1.54 0.95
N LEU A 26 -15.24 -1.60 0.39
CA LEU A 26 -15.67 -0.69 -0.67
C LEU A 26 -16.14 0.67 -0.10
N PRO A 27 -15.93 1.78 -0.84
CA PRO A 27 -16.54 3.05 -0.50
C PRO A 27 -18.07 2.98 -0.60
N GLU A 28 -18.77 3.84 0.15
CA GLU A 28 -20.18 4.08 -0.10
C GLU A 28 -20.36 4.76 -1.46
N PHE A 29 -21.45 4.44 -2.17
CA PHE A 29 -21.76 5.10 -3.42
C PHE A 29 -22.15 6.56 -3.16
N THR A 30 -21.41 7.49 -3.75
CA THR A 30 -21.70 8.93 -3.69
C THR A 30 -21.73 9.54 -5.08
N GLU A 31 -22.68 10.45 -5.33
CA GLU A 31 -22.71 11.23 -6.58
C GLU A 31 -21.65 12.34 -6.60
N LYS A 32 -21.18 12.75 -5.42
CA LYS A 32 -20.18 13.81 -5.24
C LYS A 32 -18.86 13.23 -4.74
N PRO A 33 -17.70 13.81 -5.12
CA PRO A 33 -16.42 13.41 -4.57
C PRO A 33 -16.39 13.59 -3.05
N VAL A 34 -15.81 12.62 -2.36
CA VAL A 34 -15.46 12.71 -0.93
C VAL A 34 -14.27 13.65 -0.72
N SER A 35 -13.97 13.99 0.53
CA SER A 35 -12.73 14.73 0.81
C SER A 35 -11.48 13.82 0.66
N PRO A 36 -10.29 14.38 0.40
CA PRO A 36 -9.05 13.61 0.40
C PRO A 36 -8.79 12.86 1.72
N GLU A 37 -9.19 13.44 2.85
CA GLU A 37 -9.06 12.82 4.17
C GLU A 37 -9.96 11.59 4.33
N GLU A 38 -11.19 11.67 3.83
CA GLU A 38 -12.12 10.54 3.82
C GLU A 38 -11.64 9.42 2.90
N ALA A 39 -11.13 9.77 1.71
CA ALA A 39 -10.52 8.82 0.78
C ALA A 39 -9.31 8.12 1.39
N LEU A 40 -8.39 8.89 1.99
CA LEU A 40 -7.21 8.36 2.67
C LEU A 40 -7.59 7.45 3.85
N LYS A 41 -8.62 7.82 4.62
CA LYS A 41 -9.11 6.99 5.72
C LYS A 41 -9.59 5.62 5.22
N LEU A 42 -10.36 5.57 4.14
CA LEU A 42 -10.82 4.30 3.56
C LEU A 42 -9.64 3.47 3.04
N MET A 43 -8.70 4.09 2.31
CA MET A 43 -7.53 3.39 1.80
C MET A 43 -6.69 2.80 2.93
N ASN A 44 -6.51 3.53 4.03
CA ASN A 44 -5.79 3.03 5.21
C ASN A 44 -6.48 1.82 5.85
N GLN A 45 -7.82 1.76 5.88
CA GLN A 45 -8.52 0.57 6.38
C GLN A 45 -8.24 -0.69 5.54
N ASN A 46 -8.16 -0.54 4.22
CA ASN A 46 -7.76 -1.64 3.35
C ASN A 46 -6.26 -1.97 3.52
N ILE A 47 -5.39 -0.96 3.62
CA ILE A 47 -3.96 -1.14 3.87
C ILE A 47 -3.70 -1.90 5.18
N ASP A 48 -4.45 -1.64 6.25
CA ASP A 48 -4.29 -2.35 7.53
C ASP A 48 -4.47 -3.87 7.37
N ILE A 49 -5.41 -4.29 6.50
CA ILE A 49 -5.65 -5.71 6.18
C ILE A 49 -4.53 -6.27 5.30
N LEU A 50 -4.13 -5.51 4.27
CA LEU A 50 -3.01 -5.89 3.40
C LEU A 50 -1.69 -5.99 4.16
N GLU A 51 -1.46 -5.12 5.15
CA GLU A 51 -0.28 -5.14 6.01
C GLU A 51 -0.21 -6.46 6.79
N ASP A 52 -1.31 -6.91 7.40
CA ASP A 52 -1.35 -8.20 8.09
C ASP A 52 -1.02 -9.37 7.14
N ALA A 53 -1.54 -9.33 5.90
CA ALA A 53 -1.21 -10.33 4.88
C ALA A 53 0.28 -10.30 4.49
N ILE A 54 0.84 -9.11 4.27
CA ILE A 54 2.27 -8.91 3.96
C ILE A 54 3.14 -9.42 5.11
N GLN A 55 2.82 -9.07 6.36
CA GLN A 55 3.56 -9.52 7.54
C GLN A 55 3.50 -11.04 7.69
N LYS A 56 2.36 -11.67 7.43
CA LYS A 56 2.20 -13.13 7.48
C LYS A 56 2.95 -13.84 6.36
N ALA A 57 2.97 -13.29 5.14
CA ALA A 57 3.75 -13.85 4.03
C ALA A 57 5.26 -13.73 4.30
N ALA A 58 5.72 -12.58 4.80
CA ALA A 58 7.11 -12.38 5.19
C ALA A 58 7.56 -13.35 6.29
N LYS A 59 6.72 -13.58 7.31
CA LYS A 59 6.98 -14.59 8.37
C LYS A 59 7.11 -16.02 7.83
N GLN A 60 6.49 -16.32 6.69
CA GLN A 60 6.58 -17.61 6.01
C GLN A 60 7.73 -17.69 4.99
N GLY A 61 8.55 -16.65 4.86
CA GLY A 61 9.70 -16.63 3.95
C GLY A 61 9.35 -16.28 2.50
N ALA A 62 8.18 -15.69 2.25
CA ALA A 62 7.87 -15.15 0.93
C ALA A 62 8.86 -14.04 0.56
N HIS A 63 9.37 -14.09 -0.67
CA HIS A 63 10.30 -13.09 -1.21
C HIS A 63 9.54 -11.96 -1.93
N ILE A 64 8.31 -12.25 -2.37
CA ILE A 64 7.39 -11.32 -3.00
C ILE A 64 5.96 -11.71 -2.64
N ILE A 65 5.09 -10.72 -2.48
CA ILE A 65 3.64 -10.89 -2.34
C ILE A 65 2.95 -10.00 -3.36
N VAL A 66 1.89 -10.51 -3.99
CA VAL A 66 1.02 -9.75 -4.90
C VAL A 66 -0.34 -9.53 -4.23
N THR A 67 -0.83 -8.29 -4.29
CA THR A 67 -2.17 -7.89 -3.85
C THR A 67 -3.06 -7.63 -5.08
N PRO A 68 -4.40 -7.73 -4.97
CA PRO A 68 -5.30 -7.56 -6.11
C PRO A 68 -5.30 -6.12 -6.67
N GLU A 69 -5.78 -5.99 -7.90
CA GLU A 69 -6.21 -4.71 -8.47
C GLU A 69 -7.34 -4.09 -7.62
N ASP A 70 -7.39 -2.76 -7.57
CA ASP A 70 -8.40 -1.98 -6.83
C ASP A 70 -8.52 -2.31 -5.33
N ALA A 71 -7.54 -2.99 -4.74
CA ALA A 71 -7.59 -3.48 -3.36
C ALA A 71 -7.64 -2.38 -2.29
N MET A 72 -7.25 -1.15 -2.62
CA MET A 72 -7.20 -0.03 -1.67
C MET A 72 -8.48 0.80 -1.67
N TYR A 73 -9.13 0.95 -2.83
CA TYR A 73 -10.20 1.93 -3.03
C TYR A 73 -11.44 1.38 -3.77
N GLY A 74 -11.41 0.16 -4.29
CA GLY A 74 -12.53 -0.46 -5.01
C GLY A 74 -12.68 0.03 -6.46
N PHE A 75 -13.82 -0.27 -7.10
CA PHE A 75 -13.98 -0.15 -8.56
C PHE A 75 -15.21 0.66 -9.01
N PHE A 76 -15.87 1.39 -8.09
CA PHE A 76 -17.08 2.16 -8.39
C PHE A 76 -16.83 3.66 -8.42
N PHE A 77 -16.35 4.17 -9.56
CA PHE A 77 -16.02 5.59 -9.69
C PHE A 77 -16.39 6.23 -11.03
N THR A 78 -16.61 7.54 -10.96
CA THR A 78 -16.54 8.49 -12.08
C THR A 78 -15.17 9.16 -12.05
N ARG A 79 -14.85 9.98 -13.07
CA ARG A 79 -13.58 10.74 -13.09
C ARG A 79 -13.48 11.71 -11.92
N GLU A 80 -14.61 12.27 -11.49
CA GLU A 80 -14.69 13.22 -10.40
C GLU A 80 -14.59 12.51 -9.05
N THR A 81 -15.29 11.38 -8.88
CA THR A 81 -15.34 10.69 -7.59
C THR A 81 -14.07 9.88 -7.28
N ILE A 82 -13.27 9.49 -8.29
CA ILE A 82 -11.97 8.84 -8.06
C ILE A 82 -10.87 9.83 -7.66
N TYR A 83 -10.99 11.11 -8.04
CA TYR A 83 -9.91 12.08 -7.91
C TYR A 83 -9.30 12.20 -6.50
N PRO A 84 -10.10 12.18 -5.40
CA PRO A 84 -9.55 12.23 -4.04
C PRO A 84 -8.69 11.03 -3.62
N TYR A 85 -8.71 9.93 -4.38
CA TYR A 85 -7.95 8.70 -4.12
C TYR A 85 -6.60 8.64 -4.85
N LEU A 86 -6.30 9.62 -5.71
CA LEU A 86 -5.15 9.58 -6.60
C LEU A 86 -3.95 10.34 -6.03
N GLU A 87 -2.75 9.87 -6.37
CA GLU A 87 -1.48 10.53 -6.10
C GLU A 87 -0.69 10.71 -7.40
N ASP A 88 0.24 11.66 -7.41
CA ASP A 88 1.23 11.78 -8.49
C ASP A 88 2.40 10.82 -8.20
N ILE A 89 2.49 9.72 -8.94
CA ILE A 89 3.50 8.67 -8.75
C ILE A 89 4.65 8.90 -9.75
N PRO A 90 5.87 9.24 -9.30
CA PRO A 90 6.98 9.54 -10.20
C PRO A 90 7.51 8.29 -10.92
N ASP A 91 8.14 8.50 -12.09
CA ASP A 91 8.87 7.44 -12.78
C ASP A 91 9.98 6.85 -11.87
N PRO A 92 10.13 5.52 -11.78
CA PRO A 92 11.09 4.87 -10.88
C PRO A 92 12.56 5.29 -11.11
N GLN A 93 12.90 5.90 -12.26
CA GLN A 93 14.24 6.46 -12.53
C GLN A 93 14.68 7.52 -11.52
N VAL A 94 13.75 8.13 -10.78
CA VAL A 94 14.10 9.11 -9.73
C VAL A 94 14.79 8.49 -8.51
N ASN A 95 14.80 7.15 -8.40
CA ASN A 95 15.42 6.37 -7.33
C ASN A 95 15.04 6.90 -5.93
N TRP A 96 13.77 6.72 -5.57
CA TRP A 96 13.18 7.23 -4.35
C TRP A 96 12.65 6.12 -3.45
N ILE A 97 12.92 6.24 -2.15
CA ILE A 97 12.38 5.37 -1.11
C ILE A 97 11.45 6.26 -0.25
N PRO A 98 10.13 6.19 -0.43
CA PRO A 98 9.18 7.04 0.29
C PRO A 98 9.34 6.98 1.82
N CYS A 99 9.64 5.80 2.36
CA CYS A 99 9.79 5.60 3.82
C CYS A 99 10.96 6.38 4.44
N THR A 100 12.03 6.65 3.67
CA THR A 100 13.22 7.38 4.18
C THR A 100 13.25 8.85 3.79
N ASP A 101 12.45 9.26 2.80
CA ASP A 101 12.42 10.62 2.26
C ASP A 101 10.99 11.02 1.84
N PRO A 102 10.01 11.02 2.77
CA PRO A 102 8.59 11.10 2.44
C PRO A 102 8.17 12.44 1.82
N GLU A 103 8.94 13.51 2.05
CA GLU A 103 8.58 14.87 1.62
C GLU A 103 9.00 15.19 0.17
N ARG A 104 9.82 14.33 -0.46
CA ARG A 104 10.47 14.65 -1.74
C ARG A 104 9.51 14.87 -2.91
N TYR A 105 8.45 14.07 -2.97
CA TYR A 105 7.42 14.17 -4.02
C TYR A 105 6.02 14.41 -3.45
N LEU A 106 5.92 14.74 -2.16
CA LEU A 106 4.67 15.15 -1.57
C LEU A 106 4.28 16.50 -2.18
N VAL A 107 3.50 16.48 -3.26
CA VAL A 107 2.91 17.70 -3.81
C VAL A 107 1.98 18.26 -2.73
N LEU A 108 2.27 19.49 -2.30
CA LEU A 108 1.55 20.26 -1.30
C LEU A 108 0.04 20.33 -1.60
N CYS A 109 -0.72 19.32 -1.16
CA CYS A 109 -2.12 19.48 -0.80
C CYS A 109 -2.31 19.38 0.74
N LEU A 110 -1.27 18.98 1.48
CA LEU A 110 -1.34 18.63 2.91
C LEU A 110 -0.42 19.44 3.84
N ALA A 111 -0.09 20.69 3.49
CA ALA A 111 0.53 21.58 4.49
C ALA A 111 -0.39 21.81 5.72
N ASP A 112 -1.68 21.47 5.61
CA ASP A 112 -2.67 21.60 6.67
C ASP A 112 -2.94 20.31 7.48
N LEU A 113 -2.53 19.11 7.00
CA LEU A 113 -2.83 17.83 7.69
C LEU A 113 -1.68 17.28 8.54
N ALA A 114 -0.43 17.62 8.21
CA ALA A 114 0.73 17.24 9.03
C ALA A 114 0.72 17.90 10.43
N LYS A 115 -0.18 18.85 10.70
CA LYS A 115 -0.35 19.50 12.00
C LYS A 115 -1.42 18.85 12.91
N GLY A 116 -2.17 17.85 12.42
CA GLY A 116 -3.42 17.43 13.06
C GLY A 116 -3.44 16.08 13.80
N LEU A 117 -2.54 15.12 13.51
CA LEU A 117 -2.67 13.78 14.08
C LEU A 117 -1.78 13.59 15.32
N GLY A 118 -2.31 14.09 16.44
CA GLY A 118 -1.94 13.61 17.77
C GLY A 118 -2.24 12.11 17.88
N GLN A 119 -1.32 11.39 18.52
CA GLN A 119 -1.46 10.00 18.92
C GLN A 119 -2.77 9.81 19.70
N ASN A 120 -3.61 8.83 19.33
CA ASN A 120 -4.29 7.91 20.27
C ASN A 120 -5.14 6.81 19.58
N GLU A 121 -4.87 5.58 20.05
CA GLU A 121 -5.72 4.39 20.23
C GLU A 121 -6.51 3.78 19.05
N TYR A 122 -5.89 2.79 18.39
CA TYR A 122 -6.56 1.79 17.56
C TYR A 122 -7.19 0.69 18.44
N SER A 123 -8.52 0.63 18.46
CA SER A 123 -9.27 -0.51 19.01
C SER A 123 -9.37 -1.61 17.95
N LYS A 124 -8.77 -2.77 18.23
CA LYS A 124 -8.85 -3.97 17.37
C LYS A 124 -10.16 -4.71 17.65
N HIS A 125 -11.06 -4.71 16.67
CA HIS A 125 -12.12 -5.72 16.59
C HIS A 125 -12.16 -6.26 15.16
N LEU A 126 -11.40 -7.33 14.91
CA LEU A 126 -11.46 -8.09 13.67
C LEU A 126 -12.43 -9.24 13.90
N ASP A 127 -13.59 -9.18 13.24
CA ASP A 127 -14.51 -10.31 13.17
C ASP A 127 -13.92 -11.37 12.24
N GLY A 128 -13.81 -12.58 12.75
CA GLY A 128 -13.01 -13.66 12.17
C GLY A 128 -13.60 -14.19 10.87
N ARG A 129 -13.06 -13.75 9.74
CA ARG A 129 -13.08 -14.53 8.49
C ARG A 129 -11.64 -14.84 8.11
N TYR A 130 -11.30 -16.12 8.12
CA TYR A 130 -10.03 -16.64 7.62
C TYR A 130 -9.89 -16.18 6.16
N GLN A 131 -8.85 -15.39 5.85
CA GLN A 131 -8.49 -15.00 4.49
C GLN A 131 -7.19 -15.75 4.17
N ASP A 132 -7.24 -16.57 3.12
CA ASP A 132 -6.14 -17.50 2.79
C ASP A 132 -5.02 -16.78 2.04
N ILE A 133 -3.83 -16.76 2.65
CA ILE A 133 -2.59 -16.41 1.96
C ILE A 133 -2.08 -17.69 1.33
N SER A 134 -2.02 -17.72 0.01
CA SER A 134 -1.45 -18.86 -0.72
C SER A 134 0.02 -18.59 -0.99
N LEU A 135 0.89 -19.51 -0.55
CA LEU A 135 2.27 -19.56 -1.00
C LEU A 135 2.35 -20.40 -2.28
N LEU A 136 3.08 -19.91 -3.27
CA LEU A 136 3.34 -20.57 -4.54
C LEU A 136 4.84 -20.84 -4.70
#